data_AF-A0A950G3Z7-F1
#
_entry.id   AF-A0A950G3Z7-F1
#
_cell.length_a   1.000
_cell.length_b   1.000
_cell.length_c   1.000
_cell.angle_alpha   90.00
_cell.angle_beta   90.00
_cell.angle_gamma   90.00
#
_symmetry.space_group_name_H-M   'P 1'
#
loop_
_entity.id
_entity.type
_entity.pdbx_description
1 polymer ?
#
loop_
_entity_poly.entity_id
_entity_poly.type
_entity_poly.pdbx_seq_one_letter_code
_entity_poly.pdbx_strand_id
1 'polypeptide(L)'
;MASTEPGEDIAEAARRPLSFWQTIRAVAWSFIGLRRGSGYEEDVKRLNPVHVIVAGVLAAALFVVVLLLLVQWVVGSGVAKS
;
A
#
# COMPACT_ATOMS: atom_id res chain seq x y z
N MET A 1 34.42 17.00 20.12
CA MET A 1 33.13 16.94 20.85
C MET A 1 32.08 17.52 19.93
N ALA A 2 31.37 16.67 19.18
CA ALA A 2 30.21 17.09 18.38
C ALA A 2 28.97 16.64 19.17
N SER A 3 28.37 17.57 19.91
CA SER A 3 27.09 17.36 20.56
C SER A 3 26.01 17.58 19.51
N THR A 4 25.65 16.55 18.76
CA THR A 4 24.39 16.53 18.00
C THR A 4 23.31 16.17 19.01
N GLU A 5 22.51 17.16 19.40
CA GLU A 5 21.34 16.96 20.25
C GLU A 5 20.32 16.13 19.46
N PRO A 6 19.95 14.91 19.88
CA PRO A 6 19.01 14.05 19.13
C PRO A 6 17.59 14.62 18.98
N GLY A 7 17.31 15.80 19.57
CA GLY A 7 16.04 16.51 19.50
C GLY A 7 15.90 17.50 18.35
N GLU A 8 17.00 17.99 17.77
CA GLU A 8 16.92 19.00 16.69
C GLU A 8 16.49 18.37 15.36
N ASP A 9 16.93 17.14 15.07
CA ASP A 9 16.60 16.42 13.83
C ASP A 9 15.10 16.08 13.70
N ILE A 10 14.44 15.75 14.80
CA ILE A 10 12.99 15.48 14.86
C ILE A 10 12.16 16.76 14.78
N ALA A 11 12.65 17.85 15.37
CA ALA A 11 12.01 19.17 15.26
C ALA A 11 12.08 19.72 13.83
N GLU A 12 13.17 19.45 13.11
CA GLU A 12 13.32 19.82 11.70
C GLU A 12 12.51 18.93 10.76
N ALA A 13 12.43 17.61 11.03
CA ALA A 13 11.59 16.69 10.28
C ALA A 13 10.09 17.02 10.40
N ALA A 14 9.63 17.47 11.58
CA ALA A 14 8.25 17.89 11.82
C ALA A 14 7.91 19.25 11.19
N ARG A 15 8.90 20.11 10.92
CA ARG A 15 8.72 21.40 10.24
C ARG A 15 8.59 21.27 8.73
N ARG A 16 8.94 20.12 8.13
CA ARG A 16 8.62 19.85 6.74
C ARG A 16 7.11 19.64 6.65
N PRO A 17 6.37 20.43 5.85
CA PRO A 17 4.95 20.23 5.68
C PRO A 17 4.74 18.87 5.02
N LEU A 18 4.41 17.87 5.83
CA LEU A 18 3.85 16.60 5.34
C LEU A 18 2.63 17.01 4.51
N SER A 19 2.77 16.87 3.20
CA SER A 19 1.77 17.36 2.25
C SER A 19 0.42 16.72 2.59
N PHE A 20 -0.64 17.51 2.71
CA PHE A 20 -2.01 17.01 2.91
C PHE A 20 -2.37 15.90 1.90
N TRP A 21 -1.85 16.03 0.68
CA TRP A 21 -1.96 15.03 -0.37
C TRP A 21 -1.24 13.71 -0.05
N GLN A 22 -0.09 13.79 0.62
CA GLN A 22 0.67 12.64 1.09
C GLN A 22 -0.11 11.87 2.18
N THR A 23 -0.80 12.57 3.07
CA THR A 23 -1.68 11.95 4.08
C THR A 23 -2.89 11.29 3.45
N ILE A 24 -3.62 11.98 2.55
CA ILE A 24 -4.74 11.38 1.82
C ILE A 24 -4.30 10.14 1.04
N ARG A 25 -3.14 10.22 0.38
CA ARG A 25 -2.57 9.08 -0.34
C ARG A 25 -2.22 7.96 0.65
N ALA A 26 -1.53 8.24 1.75
CA ALA A 26 -1.20 7.22 2.75
C ALA A 26 -2.45 6.51 3.30
N VAL A 27 -3.52 7.26 3.57
CA VAL A 27 -4.81 6.72 4.02
C VAL A 27 -5.47 5.89 2.91
N ALA A 28 -5.58 6.42 1.69
CA ALA A 28 -6.15 5.70 0.54
C ALA A 28 -5.43 4.37 0.27
N TRP A 29 -4.10 4.36 0.39
CA TRP A 29 -3.29 3.15 0.25
C TRP A 29 -3.49 2.15 1.40
N SER A 30 -3.80 2.64 2.61
CA SER A 30 -4.14 1.79 3.76
C SER A 30 -5.48 1.07 3.57
N PHE A 31 -6.47 1.72 2.95
CA PHE A 31 -7.77 1.11 2.63
C PHE A 31 -7.70 0.05 1.52
N ILE A 32 -6.80 0.23 0.55
CA ILE A 32 -6.65 -0.72 -0.56
C ILE A 32 -5.78 -1.94 -0.13
N GLY A 33 -5.11 -1.89 1.03
CA GLY A 33 -4.32 -3.00 1.55
C GLY A 33 -2.98 -3.22 0.85
N LEU A 34 -2.57 -2.26 0.01
CA LEU A 34 -1.29 -2.31 -0.69
C LEU A 34 -0.20 -1.85 0.28
N ARG A 35 0.39 -2.79 1.03
CA ARG A 35 1.61 -2.60 1.85
C ARG A 35 2.81 -2.24 0.97
N ARG A 36 2.74 -1.12 0.26
CA ARG A 36 3.81 -0.58 -0.56
C ARG A 36 4.52 0.44 0.30
N GLY A 37 5.43 -0.08 1.12
CA GLY A 37 6.40 0.72 1.85
C GLY A 37 7.11 1.67 0.88
N SER A 38 7.33 2.88 1.36
CA SER A 38 7.98 4.07 0.83
C SER A 38 9.28 3.93 -0.01
N GLY A 39 9.67 2.74 -0.48
CA GLY A 39 10.93 2.50 -1.20
C GLY A 39 10.82 2.38 -2.73
N TYR A 40 9.68 2.70 -3.36
CA TYR A 40 9.49 2.47 -4.80
C TYR A 40 9.54 3.74 -5.66
N GLU A 41 9.66 4.94 -5.09
CA GLU A 41 9.70 6.17 -5.91
C GLU A 41 11.05 6.41 -6.63
N GLU A 42 12.15 5.81 -6.16
CA GLU A 42 13.45 5.91 -6.85
C GLU A 42 13.54 4.99 -8.09
N ASP A 43 12.96 3.79 -8.05
CA ASP A 43 12.94 2.87 -9.19
C ASP A 43 11.80 3.17 -10.19
N VAL A 44 10.68 3.76 -9.74
CA VAL A 44 9.52 4.14 -10.59
C VAL A 44 9.82 5.31 -11.53
N LYS A 45 10.82 6.14 -11.22
CA LYS A 45 11.26 7.22 -12.11
C LYS A 45 12.15 6.72 -13.25
N ARG A 46 12.72 5.52 -13.14
CA ARG A 46 13.53 4.90 -14.20
C ARG A 46 12.80 3.83 -15.00
N LEU A 47 11.82 3.12 -14.44
CA LEU A 47 10.94 2.17 -15.15
C LEU A 47 9.45 2.54 -15.00
N ASN A 48 8.76 2.68 -16.14
CA ASN A 48 7.42 3.26 -16.32
C ASN A 48 6.38 3.01 -15.19
N PRO A 49 5.74 4.07 -14.64
CA PRO A 49 4.71 3.97 -13.59
C PRO A 49 3.48 3.14 -13.98
N VAL A 50 3.30 2.93 -15.30
CA VAL A 50 2.29 2.04 -15.88
C VAL A 50 2.39 0.62 -15.33
N HIS A 51 3.61 0.07 -15.14
CA HIS A 51 3.78 -1.31 -14.71
C HIS A 51 3.22 -1.55 -13.29
N VAL A 52 3.35 -0.55 -12.41
CA VAL A 52 2.84 -0.63 -11.03
C VAL A 52 1.31 -0.62 -11.02
N ILE A 53 0.68 0.21 -11.86
CA ILE A 53 -0.78 0.26 -11.99
C ILE A 53 -1.30 -1.06 -12.55
N VAL A 54 -0.68 -1.58 -13.62
CA VAL A 54 -1.05 -2.86 -14.22
C VAL A 54 -0.89 -4.01 -13.21
N ALA A 55 0.22 -4.08 -12.48
CA ALA A 55 0.44 -5.08 -11.45
C ALA A 55 -0.59 -5.00 -10.32
N GLY A 56 -0.96 -3.78 -9.89
CA GLY A 56 -1.99 -3.55 -8.88
C GLY A 56 -3.38 -4.00 -9.34
N VAL A 57 -3.77 -3.67 -10.57
CA VAL A 57 -5.05 -4.10 -11.15
C VAL A 57 -5.11 -5.61 -11.33
N LEU A 58 -4.04 -6.23 -11.82
CA LEU A 58 -3.94 -7.69 -11.96
C LEU A 58 -4.04 -8.39 -10.61
N ALA A 59 -3.36 -7.88 -9.58
CA ALA A 59 -3.42 -8.44 -8.24
C ALA A 59 -4.84 -8.31 -7.63
N ALA A 60 -5.51 -7.17 -7.81
CA ALA A 60 -6.88 -6.96 -7.36
C ALA A 60 -7.86 -7.90 -8.07
N ALA A 61 -7.73 -8.04 -9.40
CA ALA A 61 -8.55 -8.97 -10.18
C ALA A 61 -8.34 -10.42 -9.72
N LEU A 62 -7.09 -10.83 -9.51
CA LEU A 62 -6.76 -12.16 -9.00
C LEU A 62 -7.37 -12.40 -7.61
N PHE A 63 -7.28 -11.43 -6.71
CA PHE A 63 -7.86 -11.52 -5.37
C PHE A 63 -9.38 -11.74 -5.42
N VAL A 64 -10.09 -10.97 -6.26
CA VAL A 64 -11.54 -11.14 -6.45
C VAL A 64 -11.85 -12.54 -6.99
N VAL A 65 -11.11 -13.03 -7.99
CA VAL A 65 -11.29 -14.39 -8.52
C VAL A 65 -11.11 -15.45 -7.43
N VAL A 66 -10.06 -15.33 -6.61
CA VAL A 66 -9.82 -16.24 -5.48
C VAL A 66 -10.99 -16.22 -4.50
N LEU A 67 -11.52 -15.04 -4.15
CA LEU A 67 -12.69 -14.92 -3.28
C LEU A 67 -13.93 -15.59 -3.91
N LEU A 68 -14.18 -15.39 -5.19
CA LEU A 68 -15.30 -16.01 -5.89
C LEU A 68 -15.18 -17.54 -5.93
N LEU A 69 -13.98 -18.06 -6.21
CA LEU A 69 -13.71 -19.50 -6.15
C LEU A 69 -13.95 -20.06 -4.75
N LEU A 70 -13.50 -19.35 -3.72
CA LEU A 70 -13.72 -19.74 -2.33
C LEU A 70 -15.22 -19.73 -2.00
N VAL A 71 -15.97 -18.71 -2.40
CA VAL A 71 -17.43 -18.64 -2.21
C VAL A 71 -18.12 -19.80 -2.91
N GLN A 72 -17.80 -20.06 -4.18
CA GLN A 72 -18.38 -21.17 -4.91
C GLN A 72 -18.03 -22.52 -4.27
N TRP A 73 -16.80 -22.66 -3.78
CA TRP A 73 -16.39 -23.85 -3.03
C TRP A 73 -17.18 -24.00 -1.74
N VAL A 74 -17.37 -22.94 -0.94
CA VAL A 74 -18.16 -22.97 0.31
C VAL A 74 -19.62 -23.31 0.06
N VAL A 75 -20.23 -22.71 -0.98
CA VAL A 75 -21.62 -22.96 -1.36
C VAL A 75 -21.79 -24.39 -1.88
N GLY A 76 -20.84 -24.89 -2.69
CA GLY A 76 -20.89 -26.24 -3.24
C GLY A 76 -20.48 -27.35 -2.28
N SER A 77 -19.58 -27.08 -1.34
CA SER A 77 -19.04 -28.06 -0.38
C SER A 77 -19.94 -28.31 0.83
N GLY A 78 -21.04 -27.56 0.99
CA GLY A 78 -22.02 -27.85 2.04
C GLY A 78 -21.64 -27.36 3.44
N VAL A 79 -20.66 -26.46 3.57
CA VAL A 79 -20.38 -25.77 4.86
C VAL A 79 -21.56 -24.89 5.29
N ALA A 80 -22.40 -24.44 4.34
CA ALA A 80 -23.67 -23.77 4.64
C ALA A 80 -24.83 -24.74 5.00
N LYS A 81 -24.59 -26.06 4.99
CA LYS A 81 -25.57 -27.10 5.30
C LYS A 81 -25.13 -27.97 6.49
N SER A 82 -24.29 -27.44 7.37
CA SER A 82 -24.00 -28.01 8.69
C SER A 82 -24.70 -27.21 9.77
#